data_AF-A0A7J6WBB1-F1
#
_entry.id   AF-A0A7J6WBB1-F1
#
_cell.length_a   1.000
_cell.length_b   1.000
_cell.length_c   1.000
_cell.angle_alpha   90.00
_cell.angle_beta   90.00
_cell.angle_gamma   90.00
#
_symmetry.space_group_name_H-M   'P 1'
#
loop_
_entity.id
_entity.type
_entity.pdbx_description
1 polymer ?
#
loop_
_entity_poly.entity_id
_entity_poly.type
_entity_poly.pdbx_seq_one_letter_code
_entity_poly.pdbx_strand_id
1 'polypeptide(L)'
;DSANIAKAVDLVTNEFIEATLSGRVNQTELDRAKQSTKSAVLMNLESRMVVSEDIGRQILTYNERKPVDYFLRAVDQVCLNDIKKIIRKMISSPLTMASWGDVSNVPSYESISRRFKAEA
;
A
#
# COMPACT_ATOMS: atom_id res chain seq x y z
N ASP A 1 -3.83 21.31 9.03
CA ASP A 1 -4.65 22.53 8.91
C ASP A 1 -6.06 22.12 8.49
N SER A 2 -7.06 22.41 9.32
CA SER A 2 -8.45 21.98 9.08
C SER A 2 -9.08 22.64 7.88
N ALA A 3 -8.54 23.77 7.39
CA ALA A 3 -8.99 24.40 6.16
C ALA A 3 -8.64 23.60 4.89
N ASN A 4 -7.64 22.72 4.94
CA ASN A 4 -7.13 22.00 3.77
C ASN A 4 -7.50 20.51 3.74
N ILE A 5 -8.24 20.01 4.74
CA ILE A 5 -8.53 18.58 4.89
C ILE A 5 -9.36 18.03 3.72
N ALA A 6 -10.36 18.78 3.24
CA ALA A 6 -11.16 18.38 2.08
C ALA A 6 -10.29 18.19 0.82
N LYS A 7 -9.39 19.14 0.55
CA LYS A 7 -8.45 19.06 -0.57
C LYS A 7 -7.49 17.88 -0.43
N ALA A 8 -7.01 17.60 0.78
CA ALA A 8 -6.12 16.47 1.03
C ALA A 8 -6.84 15.12 0.79
N VAL A 9 -8.08 14.99 1.26
CA VAL A 9 -8.92 13.81 0.99
C VAL A 9 -9.17 13.66 -0.51
N ASP A 10 -9.45 14.75 -1.20
CA ASP A 10 -9.66 14.72 -2.65
C ASP A 10 -8.42 14.31 -3.43
N LEU A 11 -7.25 14.82 -3.03
CA LEU A 11 -5.96 14.46 -3.62
C LEU A 11 -5.68 12.96 -3.44
N VAL A 12 -5.76 12.45 -2.22
CA VAL A 12 -5.51 11.03 -1.94
C VAL A 12 -6.49 10.15 -2.72
N THR A 13 -7.77 10.52 -2.76
CA THR A 13 -8.77 9.77 -3.53
C THR A 13 -8.43 9.74 -5.02
N ASN A 14 -7.98 10.87 -5.58
CA ASN A 14 -7.55 10.93 -6.98
C ASN A 14 -6.31 10.08 -7.24
N GLU A 15 -5.30 10.12 -6.38
CA GLU A 15 -4.08 9.30 -6.54
C GLU A 15 -4.40 7.80 -6.59
N PHE A 16 -5.29 7.32 -5.71
CA PHE A 16 -5.71 5.91 -5.74
C PHE A 16 -6.44 5.53 -7.03
N ILE A 17 -7.30 6.41 -7.54
CA ILE A 17 -8.03 6.18 -8.80
C ILE A 17 -7.07 6.24 -9.99
N GLU A 18 -6.25 7.29 -10.08
CA GLU A 18 -5.30 7.48 -11.18
C GLU A 18 -4.27 6.36 -11.24
N ALA A 19 -3.85 5.81 -10.10
CA ALA A 19 -2.93 4.68 -10.05
C ALA A 19 -3.50 3.39 -10.69
N THR A 20 -4.83 3.30 -10.91
CA THR A 20 -5.44 2.22 -11.70
C THR A 20 -5.30 2.41 -13.21
N LEU A 21 -5.02 3.63 -13.67
CA LEU A 21 -4.93 3.98 -15.08
C LEU A 21 -3.59 3.53 -15.67
N SER A 22 -3.64 3.03 -16.91
CA SER A 22 -2.42 2.61 -17.62
C SER A 22 -1.47 3.80 -17.80
N GLY A 23 -0.19 3.60 -17.45
CA GLY A 23 0.86 4.61 -17.65
C GLY A 23 1.02 5.64 -16.53
N ARG A 24 0.18 5.60 -15.49
CA ARG A 24 0.35 6.46 -14.31
C ARG A 24 1.45 6.00 -13.36
N VAL A 25 1.58 4.67 -13.19
CA VAL A 25 2.77 4.08 -12.58
C VAL A 25 3.72 3.65 -13.69
N ASN A 26 4.95 4.15 -13.65
CA ASN A 26 5.96 3.81 -14.66
C ASN A 26 7.01 2.81 -14.14
N GLN A 27 7.78 2.24 -15.07
CA GLN A 27 8.76 1.21 -14.76
C GLN A 27 9.87 1.72 -13.82
N THR A 28 10.31 2.98 -14.00
CA THR A 28 11.34 3.60 -13.15
C THR A 28 10.88 3.71 -11.68
N GLU A 29 9.62 4.09 -11.46
CA GLU A 29 9.03 4.14 -10.12
C GLU A 29 8.91 2.76 -9.49
N LEU A 30 8.47 1.77 -10.28
CA LEU A 30 8.37 0.39 -9.83
C LEU A 30 9.75 -0.17 -9.46
N ASP A 31 10.76 0.01 -10.30
CA ASP A 31 12.12 -0.47 -10.03
C ASP A 31 12.70 0.18 -8.77
N ARG A 32 12.50 1.49 -8.61
CA ARG A 32 12.89 2.20 -7.40
C ARG A 32 12.17 1.67 -6.16
N ALA A 33 10.87 1.43 -6.24
CA ALA A 33 10.08 0.88 -5.14
C ALA A 33 10.54 -0.54 -4.76
N LYS A 34 10.87 -1.38 -5.75
CA LYS A 34 11.42 -2.73 -5.55
C LYS A 34 12.76 -2.68 -4.82
N GLN A 35 13.68 -1.81 -5.25
CA GLN A 35 14.98 -1.66 -4.57
C GLN A 35 14.82 -1.12 -3.15
N SER A 36 13.96 -0.11 -2.94
CA SER A 36 13.68 0.43 -1.61
C SER A 36 13.11 -0.65 -0.67
N THR A 37 12.17 -1.46 -1.15
CA THR A 37 11.56 -2.55 -0.38
C THR A 37 12.59 -3.62 -0.01
N LYS A 38 13.44 -4.05 -0.97
CA LYS A 38 14.52 -5.01 -0.69
C LYS A 38 15.52 -4.46 0.32
N SER A 39 15.91 -3.20 0.19
CA SER A 39 16.80 -2.52 1.13
C SER A 39 16.20 -2.51 2.54
N ALA A 40 14.93 -2.12 2.67
CA ALA A 40 14.24 -2.08 3.96
C ALA A 40 14.20 -3.45 4.65
N VAL A 41 13.93 -4.53 3.88
CA VAL A 41 13.94 -5.90 4.41
C VAL A 41 15.34 -6.28 4.89
N LEU A 42 16.37 -6.09 4.06
CA LEU A 42 17.73 -6.50 4.39
C LEU A 42 18.29 -5.73 5.60
N MET A 43 18.08 -4.42 5.65
CA MET A 43 18.56 -3.57 6.75
C MET A 43 17.87 -3.92 8.07
N ASN A 44 16.57 -4.21 8.05
CA ASN A 44 15.86 -4.62 9.27
C ASN A 44 16.39 -5.95 9.85
N LEU A 45 16.85 -6.86 8.98
CA LEU A 45 17.40 -8.16 9.40
C LEU A 45 18.82 -8.07 9.98
N GLU A 46 19.42 -6.88 10.05
CA GLU A 46 20.66 -6.63 10.81
C GLU A 46 20.41 -6.61 12.32
N SER A 47 19.18 -6.27 12.74
CA SER A 47 18.79 -6.23 14.14
C SER A 47 18.38 -7.61 14.67
N ARG A 48 19.11 -8.14 15.65
CA ARG A 48 18.81 -9.44 16.28
C ARG A 48 17.41 -9.50 16.90
N MET A 49 16.91 -8.39 17.42
CA MET A 49 15.56 -8.31 17.97
C MET A 49 14.50 -8.52 16.89
N VAL A 50 14.67 -7.85 15.74
CA VAL A 50 13.79 -8.01 14.56
C VAL A 50 13.88 -9.44 14.03
N VAL A 51 15.08 -10.02 13.95
CA VAL A 51 15.26 -11.41 13.50
C VAL A 51 14.54 -12.40 14.44
N SER A 52 14.61 -12.21 15.76
CA SER A 52 13.92 -13.09 16.72
C SER A 52 12.40 -13.01 16.56
N GLU A 53 11.87 -11.80 16.36
CA GLU A 53 10.44 -11.60 16.11
C GLU A 53 10.00 -12.21 14.78
N ASP A 54 10.77 -12.00 13.70
CA ASP A 54 10.54 -12.56 12.37
C ASP A 54 10.45 -14.09 12.41
N ILE A 55 11.38 -14.76 13.09
CA ILE A 55 11.35 -16.22 13.28
C ILE A 55 10.03 -16.64 13.91
N GLY A 56 9.65 -16.01 15.02
CA GLY A 56 8.41 -16.34 15.73
C GLY A 56 7.16 -16.12 14.87
N ARG A 57 7.06 -14.96 14.22
CA ARG A 57 5.89 -14.62 13.36
C ARG A 57 5.79 -15.55 12.15
N GLN A 58 6.89 -15.86 11.49
CA GLN A 58 6.87 -16.76 10.34
C GLN A 58 6.45 -18.18 10.74
N ILE A 59 6.96 -18.72 11.86
CA ILE A 59 6.53 -20.03 12.36
C ILE A 59 5.03 -20.02 12.69
N LEU A 60 4.52 -18.97 13.34
CA LEU A 60 3.09 -18.89 13.67
C LEU A 60 2.19 -18.71 12.43
N THR A 61 2.69 -18.08 11.37
CA THR A 61 1.89 -17.76 10.17
C THR A 61 1.97 -18.85 9.10
N TYR A 62 3.17 -19.38 8.87
CA TYR A 62 3.48 -20.30 7.77
C TYR A 62 3.89 -21.70 8.24
N ASN A 63 4.00 -21.92 9.55
CA ASN A 63 4.51 -23.15 10.15
C ASN A 63 5.97 -23.48 9.77
N GLU A 64 6.70 -22.52 9.21
CA GLU A 64 8.11 -22.62 8.85
C GLU A 64 8.74 -21.23 8.79
N ARG A 65 10.07 -21.17 8.86
CA ARG A 65 10.81 -19.94 8.56
C ARG A 65 11.25 -19.97 7.10
N LYS A 66 10.63 -19.13 6.27
CA LYS A 66 11.02 -18.95 4.87
C LYS A 66 12.34 -18.18 4.80
N PRO A 67 13.29 -18.59 3.95
CA PRO A 67 14.56 -17.87 3.80
C PRO A 67 14.31 -16.48 3.19
N VAL A 68 15.16 -15.51 3.52
CA VAL A 68 15.05 -14.12 3.01
C VAL A 68 14.98 -14.07 1.47
N ASP A 69 15.72 -14.95 0.78
CA ASP A 69 15.75 -15.06 -0.68
C ASP A 69 14.39 -15.42 -1.30
N TYR A 70 13.48 -16.02 -0.53
CA TYR A 70 12.10 -16.25 -0.98
C TYR A 70 11.39 -14.90 -1.19
N PHE A 71 11.48 -14.01 -0.20
CA PHE A 71 10.82 -12.70 -0.24
C PHE A 71 11.49 -11.75 -1.23
N LEU A 72 12.83 -11.76 -1.33
CA LEU A 72 13.54 -10.94 -2.32
C LEU A 72 13.15 -11.31 -3.76
N ARG A 73 13.06 -12.61 -4.06
CA ARG A 73 12.59 -13.09 -5.37
C ARG A 73 11.13 -12.72 -5.62
N ALA A 74 10.27 -12.80 -4.61
CA ALA A 74 8.88 -12.39 -4.73
C ALA A 74 8.76 -10.90 -5.10
N VAL A 75 9.54 -10.02 -4.46
CA VAL A 75 9.61 -8.59 -4.80
C VAL A 75 10.13 -8.39 -6.22
N ASP A 76 11.18 -9.11 -6.63
CA ASP A 76 11.75 -9.01 -7.97
C ASP A 76 10.80 -9.45 -9.09
N GLN A 77 9.86 -10.35 -8.80
CA GLN A 77 8.86 -10.81 -9.76
C GLN A 77 7.68 -9.85 -9.96
N VAL A 78 7.50 -8.87 -9.06
CA VAL A 78 6.41 -7.89 -9.19
C VAL A 78 6.57 -7.09 -10.48
N CYS A 79 5.52 -7.05 -11.29
CA CYS A 79 5.43 -6.25 -12.50
C CYS A 79 4.32 -5.18 -12.42
N LEU A 80 4.32 -4.23 -13.37
CA LEU A 80 3.31 -3.15 -13.43
C LEU A 80 1.87 -3.66 -13.49
N ASN A 81 1.66 -4.81 -14.15
CA ASN A 81 0.34 -5.42 -14.23
C ASN A 81 -0.16 -5.94 -12.87
N ASP A 82 0.74 -6.47 -12.03
CA ASP A 82 0.38 -6.93 -10.68
C ASP A 82 -0.03 -5.77 -9.79
N ILE A 83 0.73 -4.66 -9.85
CA ILE A 83 0.40 -3.42 -9.15
C ILE A 83 -1.00 -2.94 -9.56
N LYS A 84 -1.28 -2.86 -10.86
CA LYS A 84 -2.59 -2.44 -11.38
C LYS A 84 -3.73 -3.34 -10.88
N LYS A 85 -3.53 -4.66 -10.90
CA LYS A 85 -4.52 -5.64 -10.42
C LYS A 85 -4.80 -5.48 -8.93
N ILE A 86 -3.75 -5.29 -8.12
CA ILE A 86 -3.89 -5.13 -6.67
C ILE A 86 -4.60 -3.81 -6.33
N ILE A 87 -4.26 -2.70 -6.98
CA ILE A 87 -4.94 -1.41 -6.74
C ILE A 87 -6.43 -1.54 -7.06
N ARG A 88 -6.80 -2.13 -8.20
CA ARG A 88 -8.20 -2.41 -8.55
C ARG A 88 -8.91 -3.25 -7.49
N LYS A 89 -8.25 -4.30 -7.01
CA LYS A 89 -8.79 -5.15 -5.94
C LYS A 89 -8.97 -4.38 -4.62
N MET A 90 -8.07 -3.44 -4.31
CA MET A 90 -8.18 -2.62 -3.10
C MET A 90 -9.37 -1.66 -3.18
N ILE A 91 -9.52 -0.94 -4.29
CA ILE A 91 -10.59 0.06 -4.45
C ILE A 91 -11.98 -0.55 -4.64
N SER A 92 -12.07 -1.82 -5.06
CA SER A 92 -13.36 -2.51 -5.22
C SER A 92 -14.00 -2.94 -3.89
N SER A 93 -13.24 -2.95 -2.80
CA SER A 93 -13.76 -3.23 -1.47
C SER A 93 -14.39 -1.98 -0.83
N PRO A 94 -15.36 -2.12 0.08
CA PRO A 94 -15.96 -0.97 0.77
C PRO A 94 -14.91 -0.10 1.47
N LEU A 95 -14.96 1.22 1.23
CA LEU A 95 -14.09 2.19 1.88
C LEU A 95 -14.18 2.05 3.40
N THR A 96 -13.02 2.06 4.06
CA THR A 96 -12.90 2.24 5.51
C THR A 96 -12.29 3.61 5.75
N MET A 97 -12.98 4.47 6.53
CA MET A 97 -12.56 5.84 6.79
C MET A 97 -12.63 6.12 8.29
N ALA A 98 -11.60 6.77 8.82
CA ALA A 98 -11.57 7.28 10.18
C ALA A 98 -11.03 8.72 10.17
N SER A 99 -11.61 9.58 10.99
CA SER A 99 -11.18 10.96 11.19
C SER A 99 -11.18 11.31 12.68
N TRP A 100 -10.27 12.18 13.10
CA TRP A 100 -10.12 12.58 14.50
C TRP A 100 -9.56 14.00 14.60
N GLY A 101 -10.00 14.77 15.60
CA GLY A 101 -9.66 16.19 15.78
C GLY A 101 -10.78 17.12 15.29
N ASP A 102 -10.42 18.22 14.61
CA ASP A 102 -11.40 19.09 13.94
C ASP A 102 -11.87 18.46 12.63
N VAL A 103 -13.02 17.81 12.68
CA VAL A 103 -13.62 17.06 11.57
C VAL A 103 -14.69 17.84 10.82
N SER A 104 -14.88 19.12 11.14
CA SER A 104 -15.97 19.94 10.60
C SER A 104 -15.91 20.08 9.07
N ASN A 105 -14.69 20.08 8.51
CA ASN A 105 -14.42 20.21 7.08
C ASN A 105 -14.10 18.88 6.39
N VAL A 106 -14.22 17.75 7.10
CA VAL A 106 -13.95 16.42 6.52
C VAL A 106 -15.13 16.05 5.61
N PRO A 107 -14.89 15.67 4.33
CA PRO A 107 -15.96 15.24 3.44
C PRO A 107 -16.70 14.02 3.98
N SER A 108 -17.99 13.90 3.67
CA SER A 108 -18.77 12.76 4.13
C SER A 108 -18.24 11.44 3.57
N TYR A 109 -18.39 10.38 4.35
CA TYR A 109 -18.03 9.02 3.95
C TYR A 109 -18.65 8.65 2.59
N GLU A 110 -19.95 8.97 2.41
CA GLU A 110 -20.70 8.65 1.20
C GLU A 110 -20.15 9.37 -0.04
N SER A 111 -19.68 10.61 0.14
CA SER A 111 -19.07 11.39 -0.95
C SER A 111 -17.82 10.70 -1.50
N ILE A 112 -16.96 10.22 -0.60
CA ILE A 112 -15.68 9.58 -0.96
C ILE A 112 -15.92 8.14 -1.43
N SER A 113 -16.75 7.37 -0.72
CA SER A 113 -17.07 5.98 -1.05
C SER A 113 -17.66 5.84 -2.46
N ARG A 114 -18.51 6.80 -2.87
CA ARG A 114 -19.10 6.80 -4.22
C ARG A 114 -18.05 6.94 -5.33
N ARG A 115 -16.96 7.68 -5.09
CA ARG A 115 -15.87 7.86 -6.06
C ARG A 115 -15.13 6.56 -6.33
N PHE A 116 -14.83 5.78 -5.30
CA PHE A 116 -14.21 4.46 -5.47
C PHE A 116 -15.13 3.45 -6.15
N LYS A 117 -16.44 3.47 -5.86
CA LYS A 117 -17.42 2.59 -6.50
C LYS A 117 -17.64 2.87 -7.99
N ALA A 118 -17.42 4.11 -8.44
CA ALA A 118 -17.57 4.46 -9.85
C ALA A 118 -16.42 3.92 -10.73
N GLU A 119 -15.27 3.62 -10.12
CA GLU A 119 -14.02 3.21 -10.77
C GLU A 119 -13.67 1.74 -10.55
N ALA A 120 -14.43 1.05 -9.70
CA ALA A 120 -14.32 -0.38 -9.39
C ALA A 120 -15.05 -1.25 -10.42
#